data_AF-A0AA51BGL0-F1
#
_entry.id   AF-A0AA51BGL0-F1
#
_cell.length_a   1.000
_cell.length_b   1.000
_cell.length_c   1.000
_cell.angle_alpha   90.00
_cell.angle_beta   90.00
_cell.angle_gamma   90.00
#
_symmetry.space_group_name_H-M   'P 1'
#
loop_
_entity.id
_entity.type
_entity.pdbx_description
1 polymer ?
#
loop_
_entity_poly.entity_id
_entity_poly.type
_entity_poly.pdbx_seq_one_letter_code
_entity_poly.pdbx_strand_id
1 'polypeptide(L)'
;SVCLLDSEKLNETDLYSQFLAPPDKINENRAVASLQRAKALNPMVDISTETKAVDDLPDSYFPAFDIVCATGLKQEQLERINNICRDNNKKFLCGDVWGMFGYMFADLVDHEYSEEIVQHKAVKRGPDDSEKSARETVTINVKRRAIYVPLQNALSADWTKPELRSRLRRGDPSYFVMKILLRFRDEYNRNPDP
;
A
#
# COMPACT_ATOMS: atom_id res chain seq x y z
N SER A 1 11.67 2.36 12.07
CA SER A 1 12.43 1.25 11.50
C SER A 1 11.67 0.68 10.31
N VAL A 2 12.31 -0.15 9.49
CA VAL A 2 11.66 -0.90 8.40
C VAL A 2 12.18 -2.33 8.44
N CYS A 3 11.29 -3.32 8.33
CA CYS A 3 11.66 -4.72 8.16
C CYS A 3 11.40 -5.15 6.71
N LEU A 4 12.42 -5.67 6.04
CA LEU A 4 12.31 -6.27 4.72
C LEU A 4 12.06 -7.78 4.89
N LEU A 5 10.90 -8.26 4.46
CA LEU A 5 10.53 -9.67 4.54
C LEU A 5 10.49 -10.25 3.13
N ASP A 6 11.36 -11.20 2.83
CA ASP A 6 11.36 -11.93 1.57
C ASP A 6 12.02 -13.29 1.77
N SER A 7 11.37 -14.38 1.40
CA SER A 7 11.92 -15.74 1.50
C SER A 7 12.72 -16.16 0.27
N GLU A 8 12.58 -15.43 -0.84
CA GLU A 8 13.16 -15.83 -2.11
C GLU A 8 14.62 -15.39 -2.25
N LYS A 9 15.30 -16.07 -3.19
CA LYS A 9 16.66 -15.74 -3.59
C LYS A 9 16.66 -14.70 -4.70
N LEU A 10 17.69 -13.86 -4.69
CA LEU A 10 17.98 -12.94 -5.78
C LEU A 10 18.37 -13.75 -7.03
N ASN A 11 17.70 -13.48 -8.13
CA ASN A 11 17.98 -14.06 -9.43
C ASN A 11 18.40 -12.98 -10.44
N GLU A 12 18.80 -13.39 -11.65
CA GLU A 12 19.26 -12.47 -12.69
C GLU A 12 18.17 -11.49 -13.13
N THR A 13 16.89 -11.91 -13.17
CA THR A 13 15.79 -11.05 -13.60
C THR A 13 15.47 -9.94 -12.60
N ASP A 14 15.76 -10.14 -11.31
CA ASP A 14 15.58 -9.11 -10.30
C ASP A 14 16.51 -7.91 -10.56
N LEU A 15 17.68 -8.11 -11.18
CA LEU A 15 18.66 -7.04 -11.42
C LEU A 15 18.15 -5.94 -12.35
N TYR A 16 17.11 -6.22 -13.15
CA TYR A 16 16.49 -5.22 -14.02
C TYR A 16 15.58 -4.23 -13.27
N SER A 17 15.13 -4.57 -12.06
CA SER A 17 14.14 -3.78 -11.31
C SER A 17 14.43 -3.59 -9.82
N GLN A 18 15.41 -4.31 -9.26
CA GLN A 18 15.78 -4.26 -7.85
C GLN A 18 17.14 -3.57 -7.64
N PHE A 19 17.14 -2.25 -7.55
CA PHE A 19 18.38 -1.46 -7.41
C PHE A 19 19.05 -1.60 -6.02
N LEU A 20 18.34 -2.08 -5.00
CA LEU A 20 18.90 -2.26 -3.65
C LEU A 20 19.82 -3.48 -3.57
N ALA A 21 19.61 -4.48 -4.43
CA ALA A 21 20.44 -5.68 -4.45
C ALA A 21 21.62 -5.52 -5.43
N PRO A 22 22.87 -5.76 -5.00
CA PRO A 22 24.03 -5.74 -5.89
C PRO A 22 24.05 -6.95 -6.86
N PRO A 23 24.57 -6.80 -8.10
CA PRO A 23 24.70 -7.93 -9.04
C PRO A 23 25.61 -9.08 -8.54
N ASP A 24 26.58 -8.80 -7.67
CA ASP A 24 27.44 -9.80 -7.05
C ASP A 24 26.75 -10.63 -5.95
N LYS A 25 25.47 -10.35 -5.67
CA LYS A 25 24.67 -11.00 -4.61
C LYS A 25 23.64 -12.00 -5.13
N ILE A 26 23.73 -12.39 -6.41
CA ILE A 26 22.84 -13.41 -6.99
C ILE A 26 22.94 -14.70 -6.15
N ASN A 27 21.80 -15.38 -5.97
CA ASN A 27 21.58 -16.56 -5.12
C ASN A 27 21.57 -16.31 -3.60
N GLU A 28 21.91 -15.11 -3.12
CA GLU A 28 21.63 -14.71 -1.73
C GLU A 28 20.14 -14.36 -1.57
N ASN A 29 19.63 -14.36 -0.34
CA ASN A 29 18.26 -13.95 -0.06
C ASN A 29 18.03 -12.47 -0.46
N ARG A 30 16.90 -12.15 -1.12
CA ARG A 30 16.64 -10.80 -1.64
C ARG A 30 16.59 -9.72 -0.56
N ALA A 31 15.97 -9.99 0.59
CA ALA A 31 15.91 -9.03 1.70
C ALA A 31 17.31 -8.77 2.27
N VAL A 32 18.10 -9.82 2.49
CA VAL A 32 19.48 -9.73 2.98
C VAL A 32 20.39 -8.99 1.99
N ALA A 33 20.33 -9.34 0.70
CA ALA A 33 21.10 -8.69 -0.35
C ALA A 33 20.81 -7.18 -0.45
N SER A 34 19.59 -6.76 -0.12
CA SER A 34 19.14 -5.37 -0.17
C SER A 34 19.52 -4.54 1.06
N LEU A 35 19.86 -5.19 2.19
CA LEU A 35 19.99 -4.56 3.50
C LEU A 35 21.02 -3.42 3.53
N GLN A 36 22.22 -3.64 2.98
CA GLN A 36 23.30 -2.65 3.05
C GLN A 36 22.93 -1.36 2.30
N ARG A 37 22.39 -1.48 1.08
CA ARG A 37 21.99 -0.30 0.28
C ARG A 37 20.76 0.38 0.88
N ALA A 38 19.80 -0.38 1.41
CA ALA A 38 18.64 0.18 2.10
C ALA A 38 19.04 1.02 3.32
N LYS A 39 19.95 0.52 4.16
CA LYS A 39 20.47 1.24 5.33
C LYS A 39 21.25 2.50 4.95
N ALA A 40 21.94 2.49 3.82
CA ALA A 40 22.71 3.63 3.33
C ALA A 40 21.82 4.83 2.92
N LEU A 41 20.53 4.61 2.63
CA LEU A 41 19.61 5.70 2.27
C LEU A 41 19.33 6.65 3.44
N ASN A 42 19.25 6.11 4.67
CA ASN A 42 19.06 6.92 5.87
C ASN A 42 19.57 6.18 7.12
N PRO A 43 20.77 6.52 7.64
CA PRO A 43 21.34 5.88 8.82
C PRO A 43 20.51 6.03 10.11
N MET A 44 19.57 6.98 10.16
CA MET A 44 18.67 7.17 11.30
C MET A 44 17.51 6.17 11.34
N VAL A 45 17.31 5.40 10.26
CA VAL A 45 16.28 4.37 10.18
C VAL A 45 16.94 3.02 10.43
N ASP A 46 16.48 2.33 11.47
CA ASP A 46 16.86 0.93 11.68
C ASP A 46 16.20 0.03 10.64
N ILE A 47 17.00 -0.77 9.94
CA ILE A 47 16.57 -1.69 8.88
C ILE A 47 16.90 -3.10 9.32
N SER A 48 15.89 -3.97 9.35
CA SER A 48 16.01 -5.39 9.64
C SER A 48 15.53 -6.23 8.47
N THR A 49 15.83 -7.53 8.49
CA THR A 49 15.38 -8.49 7.47
C THR A 49 14.76 -9.72 8.11
N GLU A 50 13.73 -10.27 7.47
CA GLU A 50 13.13 -11.58 7.78
C GLU A 50 13.16 -12.43 6.51
N THR A 51 13.59 -13.68 6.63
CA THR A 51 13.80 -14.58 5.48
C THR A 51 12.85 -15.77 5.47
N LYS A 52 12.02 -15.92 6.50
CA LYS A 52 10.96 -16.94 6.52
C LYS A 52 9.87 -16.58 5.51
N ALA A 53 9.25 -17.61 4.94
CA ALA A 53 8.05 -17.40 4.15
C ALA A 53 6.93 -16.88 5.05
N VAL A 54 6.02 -16.11 4.46
CA VAL A 54 4.91 -15.49 5.22
C VAL A 54 3.99 -16.52 5.89
N ASP A 55 3.90 -17.72 5.31
CA ASP A 55 3.12 -18.84 5.86
C ASP A 55 3.79 -19.48 7.08
N ASP A 56 5.11 -19.36 7.20
CA ASP A 56 5.88 -19.90 8.33
C ASP A 56 5.92 -18.95 9.54
N LEU A 57 5.41 -17.72 9.37
CA LEU A 57 5.37 -16.72 10.43
C LEU A 57 4.07 -16.86 11.23
N PRO A 58 4.14 -16.78 12.58
CA PRO A 58 2.94 -16.79 13.41
C PRO A 58 2.13 -15.50 13.20
N ASP A 59 0.81 -15.58 13.35
CA ASP A 59 -0.06 -14.40 13.20
C ASP A 59 0.35 -13.25 14.14
N SER A 60 0.88 -13.57 15.33
CA SER A 60 1.39 -12.60 16.30
C SER A 60 2.59 -11.78 15.80
N TYR A 61 3.19 -12.14 14.66
CA TYR A 61 4.30 -11.39 14.06
C TYR A 61 3.84 -10.04 13.50
N PHE A 62 2.71 -10.02 12.77
CA PHE A 62 2.25 -8.82 12.06
C PHE A 62 1.83 -7.65 12.98
N PRO A 63 1.20 -7.88 14.14
CA PRO A 63 0.87 -6.82 15.10
C PRO A 63 2.08 -6.08 15.70
N ALA A 64 3.31 -6.57 15.50
CA ALA A 64 4.52 -5.87 15.90
C ALA A 64 4.79 -4.60 15.05
N PHE A 65 4.13 -4.46 13.90
CA PHE A 65 4.29 -3.33 12.98
C PHE A 65 3.10 -2.37 13.04
N ASP A 66 3.34 -1.08 12.79
CA ASP A 66 2.28 -0.07 12.68
C ASP A 66 1.55 -0.12 11.33
N ILE A 67 2.27 -0.55 10.30
CA ILE A 67 1.80 -0.73 8.93
C ILE A 67 2.50 -1.92 8.29
N VAL A 68 1.74 -2.74 7.58
CA VAL A 68 2.26 -3.86 6.77
C VAL A 68 1.98 -3.58 5.30
N CYS A 69 3.03 -3.62 4.48
CA CYS A 69 2.96 -3.45 3.03
C CYS A 69 3.30 -4.77 2.35
N ALA A 70 2.33 -5.41 1.68
CA ALA A 70 2.50 -6.71 1.07
C ALA A 70 2.51 -6.65 -0.46
N THR A 71 3.47 -7.33 -1.07
CA THR A 71 3.63 -7.43 -2.53
C THR A 71 4.03 -8.86 -2.91
N GLY A 72 3.69 -9.33 -4.10
CA GLY A 72 4.15 -10.65 -4.57
C GLY A 72 3.50 -11.85 -3.87
N LEU A 73 2.45 -11.65 -3.07
CA LEU A 73 1.77 -12.70 -2.31
C LEU A 73 0.52 -13.23 -3.03
N LYS A 74 0.07 -14.41 -2.61
CA LYS A 74 -1.21 -15.01 -3.02
C LYS A 74 -2.40 -14.29 -2.38
N GLN A 75 -3.59 -14.42 -2.97
CA GLN A 75 -4.79 -13.75 -2.45
C GLN A 75 -5.09 -14.16 -1.00
N GLU A 76 -5.00 -15.46 -0.69
CA GLU A 76 -5.24 -15.99 0.66
C GLU A 76 -4.25 -15.43 1.69
N GLN A 77 -2.98 -15.31 1.33
CA GLN A 77 -1.94 -14.72 2.19
C GLN A 77 -2.22 -13.23 2.46
N LEU A 78 -2.60 -12.48 1.41
CA LEU A 78 -2.97 -11.08 1.55
C LEU A 78 -4.19 -10.88 2.46
N GLU A 79 -5.22 -11.71 2.30
CA GLU A 79 -6.43 -11.69 3.13
C GLU A 79 -6.12 -12.06 4.58
N ARG A 80 -5.30 -13.10 4.82
CA ARG A 80 -4.84 -13.49 6.18
C ARG A 80 -4.16 -12.32 6.88
N ILE A 81 -3.17 -11.70 6.25
CA ILE A 81 -2.41 -10.59 6.85
C ILE A 81 -3.31 -9.38 7.09
N ASN A 82 -4.18 -9.04 6.13
CA ASN A 82 -5.11 -7.92 6.29
C ASN A 82 -6.05 -8.12 7.48
N ASN A 83 -6.61 -9.33 7.64
CA ASN A 83 -7.49 -9.66 8.76
C ASN A 83 -6.75 -9.56 10.10
N ILE A 84 -5.55 -10.15 10.20
CA ILE A 84 -4.72 -10.05 11.41
C ILE A 84 -4.41 -8.59 11.76
N CYS A 85 -4.02 -7.78 10.76
CA CYS A 85 -3.76 -6.35 10.95
C CYS A 85 -5.02 -5.65 11.46
N ARG A 86 -6.18 -5.90 10.85
CA ARG A 86 -7.45 -5.27 11.22
C ARG A 86 -7.87 -5.61 12.64
N ASP A 87 -7.78 -6.88 13.04
CA ASP A 87 -8.11 -7.36 14.39
C ASP A 87 -7.23 -6.70 15.47
N ASN A 88 -6.03 -6.26 15.09
CA ASN A 88 -5.06 -5.58 15.96
C ASN A 88 -4.98 -4.07 15.72
N ASN A 89 -5.94 -3.49 14.97
CA ASN A 89 -5.98 -2.07 14.61
C ASN A 89 -4.68 -1.55 13.96
N LYS A 90 -4.07 -2.36 13.10
CA LYS A 90 -2.88 -2.06 12.30
C LYS A 90 -3.26 -1.74 10.87
N LYS A 91 -2.48 -0.87 10.24
CA LYS A 91 -2.71 -0.46 8.85
C LYS A 91 -2.16 -1.53 7.90
N PHE A 92 -2.85 -1.73 6.79
CA PHE A 92 -2.44 -2.70 5.79
C PHE A 92 -2.49 -2.08 4.40
N LEU A 93 -1.43 -2.30 3.61
CA LEU A 93 -1.35 -1.95 2.20
C LEU A 93 -0.97 -3.21 1.42
N CYS A 94 -1.49 -3.35 0.21
CA CYS A 94 -0.94 -4.30 -0.74
C CYS A 94 -1.00 -3.80 -2.16
N GLY A 95 -0.19 -4.40 -3.04
CA GLY A 95 -0.17 -4.05 -4.44
C GLY A 95 0.81 -4.91 -5.22
N ASP A 96 0.67 -4.89 -6.54
CA ASP A 96 1.62 -5.50 -7.46
C ASP A 96 1.68 -4.72 -8.76
N VAL A 97 2.71 -5.04 -9.54
CA VAL A 97 2.91 -4.59 -10.92
C VAL A 97 3.07 -5.82 -11.81
N TRP A 98 2.34 -5.82 -12.93
CA TRP A 98 2.41 -6.82 -14.01
C TRP A 98 2.56 -6.09 -15.35
N GLY A 99 3.80 -5.99 -15.84
CA GLY A 99 4.11 -5.21 -17.03
C GLY A 99 3.76 -3.72 -16.81
N MET A 100 2.89 -3.17 -17.66
CA MET A 100 2.42 -1.77 -17.56
C MET A 100 1.19 -1.60 -16.66
N PHE A 101 0.65 -2.71 -16.13
CA PHE A 101 -0.48 -2.71 -15.24
C PHE A 101 -0.01 -2.77 -13.79
N GLY A 102 -0.67 -2.06 -12.89
CA GLY A 102 -0.41 -2.16 -11.46
C GLY A 102 -1.65 -1.79 -10.65
N TYR A 103 -1.69 -2.25 -9.41
CA TYR A 103 -2.75 -1.91 -8.48
C TYR A 103 -2.20 -1.62 -7.10
N MET A 104 -2.97 -0.88 -6.32
CA MET A 104 -2.77 -0.76 -4.88
C MET A 104 -4.09 -0.85 -4.15
N PHE A 105 -4.06 -1.42 -2.96
CA PHE A 105 -5.14 -1.47 -2.01
C PHE A 105 -4.64 -0.95 -0.66
N ALA A 106 -5.53 -0.27 0.07
CA ALA A 106 -5.25 0.22 1.40
C ALA A 106 -6.43 -0.10 2.32
N ASP A 107 -6.11 -0.61 3.50
CA ASP A 107 -7.02 -0.72 4.63
C ASP A 107 -6.37 -0.06 5.85
N LEU A 108 -6.81 1.16 6.14
CA LEU A 108 -6.36 1.94 7.28
C LEU A 108 -7.31 1.79 8.49
N VAL A 109 -8.22 0.82 8.44
CA VAL A 109 -9.26 0.54 9.43
C VAL A 109 -10.18 1.76 9.61
N ASP A 110 -10.12 2.44 10.74
CA ASP A 110 -10.85 3.68 11.04
C ASP A 110 -9.83 4.81 11.18
N HIS A 111 -9.64 5.55 10.09
CA HIS A 111 -8.51 6.46 9.96
C HIS A 111 -8.92 7.92 10.10
N GLU A 112 -8.39 8.59 11.11
CA GLU A 112 -8.48 10.04 11.28
C GLU A 112 -7.22 10.73 10.77
N TYR A 113 -7.39 11.83 10.03
CA TYR A 113 -6.29 12.63 9.47
C TYR A 113 -6.63 14.12 9.43
N SER A 114 -5.61 14.98 9.31
CA SER A 114 -5.78 16.43 9.11
C SER A 114 -5.48 16.80 7.67
N GLU A 115 -6.35 17.61 7.08
CA GLU A 115 -6.22 18.15 5.74
C GLU A 115 -6.03 19.68 5.84
N GLU A 116 -4.97 20.19 5.23
CA GLU A 116 -4.75 21.64 5.08
C GLU A 116 -5.64 22.17 3.95
N ILE A 117 -6.58 23.04 4.29
CA ILE A 117 -7.41 23.71 3.29
C ILE A 117 -7.12 25.21 3.28
N VAL A 118 -6.98 25.74 2.07
CA VAL A 118 -6.79 27.17 1.84
C VAL A 118 -8.16 27.84 1.81
N GLN A 119 -8.38 28.79 2.70
CA GLN A 119 -9.59 29.60 2.74
C GLN A 119 -9.25 31.07 2.47
N HIS A 120 -10.01 31.71 1.60
CA HIS A 120 -9.94 33.16 1.40
C HIS A 120 -10.96 33.83 2.32
N LYS A 121 -10.48 34.46 3.40
CA LYS A 121 -11.32 35.18 4.34
C LYS A 121 -11.33 36.68 3.99
N ALA A 122 -12.49 37.29 4.15
CA ALA A 122 -12.63 38.74 4.04
C ALA A 122 -11.99 39.39 5.28
N VAL A 123 -11.07 40.32 5.06
CA VAL A 123 -10.45 41.08 6.14
C VAL A 123 -11.47 42.10 6.65
N LYS A 124 -11.78 42.11 7.96
CA LYS A 124 -12.53 43.22 8.58
C LYS A 124 -11.59 44.41 8.72
N ARG A 125 -11.87 45.50 7.99
CA ARG A 125 -11.07 46.74 8.01
C ARG A 125 -11.73 47.85 8.84
N GLY A 126 -10.91 48.73 9.40
CA GLY A 126 -11.35 49.95 10.10
C GLY A 126 -11.84 51.04 9.11
N PRO A 127 -12.42 52.14 9.61
CA PRO A 127 -13.15 53.11 8.79
C PRO A 127 -12.34 53.89 7.73
N ASP A 128 -11.00 53.87 7.74
CA ASP A 128 -10.14 54.70 6.89
C ASP A 128 -9.47 53.99 5.68
N ASP A 129 -9.75 52.70 5.42
CA ASP A 129 -9.11 51.98 4.31
C ASP A 129 -9.85 52.16 2.96
N SER A 130 -9.18 52.73 1.95
CA SER A 130 -9.74 53.10 0.65
C SER A 130 -9.67 52.02 -0.45
N GLU A 131 -9.07 50.86 -0.17
CA GLU A 131 -8.95 49.76 -1.12
C GLU A 131 -10.17 48.81 -1.09
N LYS A 132 -10.89 48.74 -2.21
CA LYS A 132 -12.00 47.79 -2.39
C LYS A 132 -11.45 46.40 -2.76
N SER A 133 -11.55 45.47 -1.81
CA SER A 133 -11.41 43.99 -1.94
C SER A 133 -10.05 43.32 -1.64
N ALA A 134 -9.44 43.61 -0.48
CA ALA A 134 -8.39 42.73 0.05
C ALA A 134 -8.99 41.42 0.62
N ARG A 135 -8.57 40.26 0.08
CA ARG A 135 -8.86 38.93 0.63
C ARG A 135 -7.56 38.38 1.24
N GLU A 136 -7.64 37.91 2.47
CA GLU A 136 -6.51 37.23 3.12
C GLU A 136 -6.63 35.72 2.90
N THR A 137 -5.54 35.11 2.46
CA THR A 137 -5.43 33.66 2.29
C THR A 137 -4.97 33.05 3.61
N VAL A 138 -5.82 32.26 4.23
CA VAL A 138 -5.53 31.58 5.50
C VAL A 138 -5.56 30.08 5.28
N THR A 139 -4.48 29.39 5.63
CA THR A 139 -4.44 27.92 5.68
C THR A 139 -5.00 27.46 7.02
N ILE A 140 -6.00 26.58 6.99
CA ILE A 140 -6.54 25.96 8.20
C ILE A 140 -6.44 24.44 8.13
N ASN A 141 -6.19 23.81 9.28
CA ASN A 141 -6.17 22.35 9.43
C ASN A 141 -7.57 21.84 9.80
N VAL A 142 -8.12 20.95 8.99
CA VAL A 142 -9.44 20.34 9.21
C VAL A 142 -9.29 18.85 9.46
N LYS A 143 -9.88 18.35 10.55
CA LYS A 143 -9.92 16.91 10.84
C LYS A 143 -10.92 16.20 9.93
N ARG A 144 -10.51 15.06 9.39
CA ARG A 144 -11.25 14.14 8.52
C ARG A 144 -11.20 12.74 9.12
N ARG A 145 -12.16 11.91 8.72
CA ARG A 145 -12.25 10.50 9.10
C ARG A 145 -12.66 9.67 7.89
N ALA A 146 -11.98 8.56 7.65
CA ALA A 146 -12.26 7.61 6.58
C ALA A 146 -12.33 6.19 7.14
N ILE A 147 -13.42 5.49 6.84
CA ILE A 147 -13.64 4.10 7.27
C ILE A 147 -13.34 3.19 6.08
N TYR A 148 -12.36 2.31 6.23
CA TYR A 148 -11.89 1.39 5.21
C TYR A 148 -12.53 0.01 5.37
N VAL A 149 -12.66 -0.69 4.24
CA VAL A 149 -13.19 -2.05 4.17
C VAL A 149 -12.05 -3.08 4.13
N PRO A 150 -12.24 -4.29 4.67
CA PRO A 150 -11.27 -5.37 4.52
C PRO A 150 -11.03 -5.73 3.05
N LEU A 151 -9.82 -6.22 2.75
CA LEU A 151 -9.42 -6.71 1.43
C LEU A 151 -10.38 -7.80 0.92
N GLN A 152 -10.75 -8.74 1.79
CA GLN A 152 -11.66 -9.83 1.44
C GLN A 152 -12.98 -9.28 0.87
N ASN A 153 -13.57 -8.28 1.54
CA ASN A 153 -14.81 -7.63 1.09
C ASN A 153 -14.62 -6.89 -0.24
N ALA A 154 -13.46 -6.24 -0.44
CA ALA A 154 -13.14 -5.55 -1.67
C ALA A 154 -12.99 -6.52 -2.86
N LEU A 155 -12.46 -7.72 -2.61
CA LEU A 155 -12.22 -8.76 -3.61
C LEU A 155 -13.43 -9.68 -3.86
N SER A 156 -14.40 -9.69 -2.95
CA SER A 156 -15.62 -10.52 -3.00
C SER A 156 -16.87 -9.72 -3.39
N ALA A 157 -16.70 -8.65 -4.19
CA ALA A 157 -17.80 -7.80 -4.62
C ALA A 157 -18.88 -8.60 -5.38
N ASP A 158 -20.13 -8.50 -4.93
CA ASP A 158 -21.29 -9.14 -5.57
C ASP A 158 -21.87 -8.25 -6.67
N TRP A 159 -21.45 -8.52 -7.91
CA TRP A 159 -21.86 -7.76 -9.09
C TRP A 159 -23.31 -7.99 -9.52
N THR A 160 -24.05 -8.90 -8.87
CA THR A 160 -25.49 -9.08 -9.12
C THR A 160 -26.31 -7.96 -8.48
N LYS A 161 -25.77 -7.29 -7.46
CA LYS A 161 -26.43 -6.19 -6.75
C LYS A 161 -26.64 -4.98 -7.67
N PRO A 162 -27.85 -4.36 -7.66
CA PRO A 162 -28.17 -3.23 -8.53
C PRO A 162 -27.16 -2.06 -8.45
N GLU A 163 -26.70 -1.75 -7.24
CA GLU A 163 -25.74 -0.67 -6.96
C GLU A 163 -24.37 -0.87 -7.63
N LEU A 164 -23.89 -2.11 -7.67
CA LEU A 164 -22.61 -2.47 -8.29
C LEU A 164 -22.76 -2.72 -9.79
N ARG A 165 -23.94 -3.18 -10.24
CA ARG A 165 -24.22 -3.44 -11.65
C ARG A 165 -24.15 -2.18 -12.53
N SER A 166 -24.55 -1.01 -12.02
CA SER A 166 -24.34 0.26 -12.74
C SER A 166 -22.87 0.64 -12.81
N ARG A 167 -22.08 0.35 -11.76
CA ARG A 167 -20.64 0.59 -11.71
C ARG A 167 -19.89 -0.36 -12.63
N LEU A 168 -20.35 -1.60 -12.82
CA LEU A 168 -19.72 -2.56 -13.74
C LEU A 168 -19.59 -2.01 -15.17
N ARG A 169 -20.62 -1.29 -15.65
CA ARG A 169 -20.64 -0.73 -17.02
C ARG A 169 -19.80 0.54 -17.20
N ARG A 170 -19.50 1.25 -16.11
CA ARG A 170 -18.82 2.56 -16.14
C ARG A 170 -17.48 2.55 -15.42
N GLY A 171 -17.17 1.46 -14.73
CA GLY A 171 -16.01 1.31 -13.89
C GLY A 171 -14.78 0.90 -14.70
N ASP A 172 -13.63 1.12 -14.10
CA ASP A 172 -12.35 0.70 -14.66
C ASP A 172 -12.29 -0.85 -14.72
N PRO A 173 -12.05 -1.45 -15.90
CA PRO A 173 -11.92 -2.91 -16.03
C PRO A 173 -10.70 -3.48 -15.29
N SER A 174 -9.75 -2.64 -14.85
CA SER A 174 -8.54 -2.99 -14.11
C SER A 174 -8.79 -3.87 -12.89
N TYR A 175 -9.94 -3.73 -12.21
CA TYR A 175 -10.31 -4.61 -11.11
C TYR A 175 -10.37 -6.09 -11.56
N PHE A 176 -10.95 -6.36 -12.72
CA PHE A 176 -11.07 -7.73 -13.23
C PHE A 176 -9.74 -8.27 -13.73
N VAL A 177 -8.91 -7.41 -14.33
CA VAL A 177 -7.52 -7.76 -14.71
C VAL A 177 -6.72 -8.18 -13.48
N MET A 178 -6.76 -7.37 -12.42
CA MET A 178 -6.17 -7.70 -11.12
C MET A 178 -6.69 -9.05 -10.59
N LYS A 179 -8.01 -9.30 -10.59
CA LYS A 179 -8.58 -10.57 -10.14
C LYS A 179 -8.09 -11.77 -10.96
N ILE A 180 -7.95 -11.62 -12.27
CA ILE A 180 -7.42 -12.67 -13.15
C ILE A 180 -5.95 -12.97 -12.82
N LEU A 181 -5.13 -11.93 -12.64
CA LEU A 181 -3.71 -12.06 -12.36
C LEU A 181 -3.44 -12.64 -10.96
N LEU A 182 -4.21 -12.22 -9.95
CA LEU A 182 -4.18 -12.83 -8.62
C LEU A 182 -4.53 -14.32 -8.68
N ARG A 183 -5.61 -14.67 -9.39
CA ARG A 183 -6.01 -16.07 -9.57
C ARG A 183 -4.95 -16.89 -10.29
N PHE A 184 -4.31 -16.33 -11.32
CA PHE A 184 -3.19 -17.00 -12.00
C PHE A 184 -2.05 -17.29 -11.02
N ARG A 185 -1.69 -16.32 -10.17
CA ARG A 185 -0.65 -16.52 -9.16
C ARG A 185 -1.03 -17.60 -8.14
N ASP A 186 -2.27 -17.63 -7.71
CA ASP A 186 -2.77 -18.64 -6.77
C ASP A 186 -2.70 -20.06 -7.37
N GLU A 187 -3.09 -20.22 -8.64
CA GLU A 187 -3.13 -21.51 -9.34
C GLU A 187 -1.73 -22.01 -9.75
N TYR A 188 -0.85 -21.12 -10.20
CA TYR A 188 0.45 -21.51 -10.80
C TYR A 188 1.67 -21.19 -9.92
N ASN A 189 1.47 -20.55 -8.77
CA ASN A 189 2.54 -20.14 -7.85
C ASN A 189 3.63 -19.27 -8.52
N ARG A 190 3.24 -18.45 -9.50
CA ARG A 190 4.10 -17.52 -10.24
C ARG A 190 3.27 -16.44 -10.92
N ASN A 191 3.91 -15.37 -11.38
CA ASN A 191 3.28 -14.42 -12.29
C ASN A 191 3.30 -14.94 -13.74
N PRO A 192 2.45 -14.42 -14.63
CA PRO A 192 2.59 -14.66 -16.06
C PRO A 192 3.95 -14.18 -16.56
N ASP A 193 4.62 -15.02 -17.36
CA ASP A 193 5.85 -14.62 -18.04
C ASP A 193 5.53 -13.69 -19.22
N PRO A 194 6.49 -12.86 -19.67
CA PRO A 194 6.36 -12.06 -20.89
C PRO A 194 6.08 -12.88 -22.15
#